data_AF-A0A7S0P3Q5-F1
#
_entry.id   AF-A0A7S0P3Q5-F1
#
_cell.length_a   1.000
_cell.length_b   1.000
_cell.length_c   1.000
_cell.angle_alpha   90.00
_cell.angle_beta   90.00
_cell.angle_gamma   90.00
#
_symmetry.space_group_name_H-M   'P 1'
#
loop_
_entity.id
_entity.type
_entity.pdbx_description
1 polymer ?
#
loop_
_entity_poly.entity_id
_entity_poly.type
_entity_poly.pdbx_seq_one_letter_code
_entity_poly.pdbx_strand_id
1 'polypeptide(L)'
;MDGGLHCIVTGLEYSGTTLLSELVMSAPGLLGPFETGFLLAPTPARFRGVSAYYARAQRSTAPPQRSEASLSLSAEDMEALLHARDHAAMYALAMNRSPLLRGATRFVDNTPRYATQLRAAMSRAPGVPTLVLRRSRADMRAVYRSTPALLLPEEKLATNMRVFERNVAAAEKAFPDRLYEVEYDGHFHDPSTTLPQPSPTSSTRSSTTTSSERCSAATYYSPTRRAPRSSASSACGGSCRF
;
A
#
# COMPACT_ATOMS: atom_id res chain seq x y z
N MET A 1 -7.86 -9.58 -9.79
CA MET A 1 -7.24 -8.39 -10.39
C MET A 1 -5.74 -8.50 -10.15
N ASP A 2 -4.96 -8.62 -11.21
CA ASP A 2 -3.49 -8.74 -11.16
C ASP A 2 -2.81 -7.38 -11.40
N GLY A 3 -3.39 -6.31 -10.83
CA GLY A 3 -2.96 -4.92 -11.05
C GLY A 3 -1.72 -4.49 -10.25
N GLY A 4 -0.95 -5.44 -9.71
CA GLY A 4 0.25 -5.19 -8.90
C GLY A 4 0.00 -4.57 -7.51
N LEU A 5 -1.04 -3.76 -7.31
CA LEU A 5 -1.35 -3.12 -6.03
C LEU A 5 -1.90 -4.10 -5.00
N HIS A 6 -1.16 -4.29 -3.90
CA HIS A 6 -1.52 -5.15 -2.77
C HIS A 6 -2.52 -4.48 -1.85
N CYS A 7 -2.19 -3.28 -1.37
CA CYS A 7 -3.03 -2.51 -0.46
C CYS A 7 -2.73 -1.02 -0.54
N ILE A 8 -3.68 -0.23 -0.07
CA ILE A 8 -3.52 1.20 0.20
C ILE A 8 -3.33 1.38 1.70
N VAL A 9 -2.36 2.19 2.10
CA VAL A 9 -2.19 2.64 3.49
C VAL A 9 -2.36 4.15 3.53
N THR A 10 -3.25 4.63 4.40
CA THR A 10 -3.55 6.06 4.51
C THR A 10 -3.97 6.42 5.93
N GLY A 11 -4.18 7.70 6.18
CA GLY A 11 -4.42 8.26 7.51
C GLY A 11 -4.19 9.76 7.49
N LEU A 12 -4.39 10.43 8.62
CA LEU A 12 -3.94 11.81 8.76
C LEU A 12 -2.41 11.88 8.61
N GLU A 13 -1.89 12.96 8.04
CA GLU A 13 -0.45 13.22 8.06
C GLU A 13 0.06 13.15 9.51
N TYR A 14 1.23 12.53 9.72
CA TYR A 14 1.86 12.31 11.04
C TYR A 14 1.13 11.36 12.00
N SER A 15 0.10 10.64 11.52
CA SER A 15 -0.56 9.60 12.33
C SER A 15 0.26 8.32 12.51
N GLY A 16 1.35 8.14 11.76
CA GLY A 16 2.18 6.93 11.79
C GLY A 16 2.00 5.99 10.58
N THR A 17 1.39 6.47 9.49
CA THR A 17 1.14 5.66 8.29
C THR A 17 2.42 5.07 7.71
N THR A 18 3.55 5.78 7.79
CA THR A 18 4.87 5.28 7.33
C THR A 18 5.25 4.00 8.09
N LEU A 19 5.17 4.03 9.42
CA LEU A 19 5.45 2.86 10.26
C LEU A 19 4.51 1.70 9.93
N LEU A 20 3.21 1.96 9.77
CA LEU A 20 2.25 0.93 9.36
C LEU A 20 2.61 0.33 7.99
N SER A 21 3.00 1.14 7.00
CA SER A 21 3.41 0.62 5.71
C SER A 21 4.71 -0.19 5.77
N GLU A 22 5.67 0.19 6.62
CA GLU A 22 6.89 -0.58 6.82
C GLU A 22 6.61 -1.95 7.42
N LEU A 23 5.67 -2.03 8.38
CA LEU A 23 5.20 -3.30 8.91
C LEU A 23 4.56 -4.18 7.83
N VAL A 24 3.69 -3.62 6.99
CA VAL A 24 3.09 -4.37 5.87
C VAL A 24 4.18 -4.85 4.90
N MET A 25 5.14 -3.98 4.56
CA MET A 25 6.26 -4.29 3.65
C MET A 25 7.32 -5.23 4.26
N SER A 26 7.18 -5.63 5.53
CA SER A 26 8.03 -6.68 6.12
C SER A 26 7.70 -8.07 5.55
N ALA A 27 6.51 -8.25 4.97
CA ALA A 27 6.13 -9.49 4.30
C ALA A 27 6.93 -9.70 2.99
N PRO A 28 7.35 -10.94 2.67
CA PRO A 28 8.12 -11.23 1.47
C PRO A 28 7.45 -10.75 0.18
N GLY A 29 8.20 -10.06 -0.67
CA GLY A 29 7.74 -9.64 -1.99
C GLY A 29 6.82 -8.41 -2.01
N LEU A 30 6.57 -7.76 -0.86
CA LEU A 30 5.85 -6.49 -0.78
C LEU A 30 6.84 -5.33 -0.71
N LEU A 31 6.63 -4.31 -1.54
CA LEU A 31 7.43 -3.08 -1.51
C LEU A 31 6.62 -1.89 -2.01
N GLY A 32 7.00 -0.69 -1.60
CA GLY A 32 6.35 0.55 -1.97
C GLY A 32 7.31 1.74 -1.82
N PRO A 33 7.14 2.79 -2.63
CA PRO A 33 7.86 4.05 -2.45
C PRO A 33 7.26 4.86 -1.31
N PHE A 34 7.97 5.91 -0.92
CA PHE A 34 7.40 6.99 -0.12
C PHE A 34 6.39 7.78 -0.96
N GLU A 35 5.10 7.59 -0.66
CA GLU A 35 3.98 8.41 -1.15
C GLU A 35 3.92 8.66 -2.66
N THR A 36 3.15 7.84 -3.38
CA THR A 36 2.96 7.99 -4.83
C THR A 36 1.94 9.05 -5.23
N GLY A 37 0.85 9.21 -4.46
CA GLY A 37 -0.27 10.07 -4.82
C GLY A 37 -0.99 9.73 -6.13
N PHE A 38 -0.78 8.55 -6.74
CA PHE A 38 -1.39 8.18 -8.02
C PHE A 38 -2.92 8.31 -7.98
N LEU A 39 -3.55 7.83 -6.90
CA LEU A 39 -5.01 7.86 -6.73
C LEU A 39 -5.55 9.24 -6.35
N LEU A 40 -4.72 10.28 -6.24
CA LEU A 40 -5.20 11.65 -6.10
C LEU A 40 -5.75 12.19 -7.42
N ALA A 41 -5.23 11.69 -8.55
CA ALA A 41 -5.68 12.07 -9.88
C ALA A 41 -6.97 11.32 -10.27
N PRO A 42 -7.90 11.95 -11.00
CA PRO A 42 -9.08 11.24 -11.53
C PRO A 42 -8.73 10.14 -12.55
N THR A 43 -7.65 10.33 -13.31
CA THR A 43 -7.12 9.40 -14.31
C THR A 43 -5.59 9.48 -14.34
N PRO A 44 -4.88 8.46 -14.84
CA PRO A 44 -3.42 8.50 -14.98
C PRO A 44 -2.91 9.73 -15.75
N ALA A 45 -3.58 10.10 -16.85
CA ALA A 45 -3.22 11.29 -17.65
C ALA A 45 -3.27 12.61 -16.87
N ARG A 46 -4.09 12.69 -15.81
CA ARG A 46 -4.20 13.87 -14.94
C ARG A 46 -3.15 13.88 -13.81
N PHE A 47 -2.38 12.82 -13.62
CA PHE A 47 -1.38 12.72 -12.55
C PHE A 47 -0.28 13.78 -12.66
N ARG A 48 0.03 14.28 -13.86
CA ARG A 48 0.96 15.42 -14.06
C ARG A 48 0.56 16.67 -13.26
N GLY A 49 -0.73 16.87 -12.99
CA GLY A 49 -1.24 17.98 -12.19
C GLY A 49 -1.07 17.81 -10.67
N VAL A 50 -0.65 16.63 -10.21
CA VAL A 50 -0.45 16.33 -8.78
C VAL A 50 1.01 16.65 -8.40
N SER A 51 1.39 17.92 -8.56
CA SER A 51 2.77 18.40 -8.74
C SER A 51 3.82 17.83 -7.78
N ALA A 52 3.55 17.85 -6.46
CA ALA A 52 4.50 17.34 -5.46
C ALA A 52 4.77 15.84 -5.62
N TYR A 53 3.74 15.07 -5.96
CA TYR A 53 3.80 13.62 -6.10
C TYR A 53 4.38 13.21 -7.47
N TYR A 54 4.00 13.93 -8.53
CA TYR A 54 4.58 13.73 -9.87
C TYR A 54 6.08 13.95 -9.86
N ALA A 55 6.54 15.08 -9.30
CA ALA A 55 7.96 15.38 -9.19
C ALA A 55 8.69 14.36 -8.31
N ARG A 56 8.05 13.90 -7.22
CA ARG A 56 8.62 12.90 -6.33
C ARG A 56 8.87 11.57 -7.05
N ALA A 57 7.93 11.09 -7.87
CA ALA A 57 8.09 9.82 -8.60
C ALA A 57 9.31 9.80 -9.54
N GLN A 58 9.77 10.98 -9.98
CA GLN A 58 10.94 11.14 -10.85
C GLN A 58 12.25 11.36 -10.10
N ARG A 59 12.22 11.69 -8.80
CA ARG A 59 13.44 12.00 -8.07
C ARG A 59 14.34 10.78 -8.10
N SER A 60 15.55 10.93 -8.62
CA SER A 60 16.60 9.94 -8.46
C SER A 60 17.07 10.05 -7.01
N THR A 61 16.51 9.23 -6.14
CA THR A 61 17.06 9.06 -4.79
C THR A 61 17.87 7.78 -4.82
N ALA A 62 19.19 7.87 -4.77
CA ALA A 62 19.98 6.80 -4.18
C ALA A 62 19.72 6.88 -2.67
N PRO A 63 18.92 6.01 -2.04
CA PRO A 63 18.60 6.25 -0.65
C PRO A 63 19.70 5.65 0.23
N PRO A 64 20.26 6.40 1.18
CA PRO A 64 20.69 5.80 2.43
C PRO A 64 19.48 5.41 3.32
N GLN A 65 18.25 5.91 3.08
CA GLN A 65 17.07 5.67 3.94
C GLN A 65 15.76 5.43 3.16
N ARG A 66 14.95 4.45 3.61
CA ARG A 66 13.68 4.02 2.96
C ARG A 66 12.55 5.07 3.04
N SER A 67 12.57 5.95 4.03
CA SER A 67 11.56 7.00 4.24
C SER A 67 11.52 8.06 3.15
N GLU A 68 12.48 8.07 2.24
CA GLU A 68 12.53 8.99 1.09
C GLU A 68 12.60 8.24 -0.25
N ALA A 69 12.33 6.92 -0.24
CA ALA A 69 12.45 6.07 -1.41
C ALA A 69 11.51 6.54 -2.53
N SER A 70 12.10 7.06 -3.60
CA SER A 70 11.39 7.40 -4.83
C SER A 70 11.30 6.20 -5.77
N LEU A 71 10.30 6.19 -6.65
CA LEU A 71 10.22 5.24 -7.76
C LEU A 71 11.38 5.39 -8.75
N SER A 72 12.07 6.53 -8.76
CA SER A 72 13.20 6.83 -9.66
C SER A 72 12.88 6.57 -11.13
N LEU A 73 11.68 6.98 -11.56
CA LEU A 73 11.20 6.80 -12.94
C LEU A 73 11.82 7.86 -13.86
N SER A 74 12.22 7.44 -15.06
CA SER A 74 12.70 8.36 -16.09
C SER A 74 11.55 9.22 -16.64
N ALA A 75 11.87 10.25 -17.43
CA ALA A 75 10.84 11.03 -18.13
C ALA A 75 10.00 10.16 -19.08
N GLU A 76 10.63 9.22 -19.79
CA GLU A 76 9.94 8.26 -20.67
C GLU A 76 8.99 7.34 -19.88
N ASP A 77 9.43 6.86 -18.70
CA ASP A 77 8.59 6.05 -17.83
C ASP A 77 7.38 6.83 -17.33
N MET A 78 7.57 8.08 -16.94
CA MET A 78 6.46 8.93 -16.54
C MET A 78 5.46 9.15 -17.67
N GLU A 79 5.94 9.42 -18.89
CA GLU A 79 5.04 9.53 -20.04
C GLU A 79 4.24 8.23 -20.25
N ALA A 80 4.87 7.06 -20.14
CA ALA A 80 4.15 5.79 -20.24
C ALA A 80 3.10 5.62 -19.13
N LEU A 81 3.40 6.01 -17.89
CA LEU A 81 2.45 6.00 -16.77
C LEU A 81 1.25 6.92 -17.03
N LEU A 82 1.48 8.12 -17.58
CA LEU A 82 0.41 9.08 -17.89
C LEU A 82 -0.52 8.58 -19.00
N HIS A 83 -0.01 7.74 -19.91
CA HIS A 83 -0.80 7.10 -20.98
C HIS A 83 -1.44 5.77 -20.56
N ALA A 84 -1.27 5.35 -19.30
CA ALA A 84 -1.93 4.14 -18.80
C ALA A 84 -3.47 4.28 -18.89
N ARG A 85 -4.13 3.18 -19.29
CA ARG A 85 -5.59 3.14 -19.46
C ARG A 85 -6.34 3.47 -18.17
N ASP A 86 -5.85 2.95 -17.05
CA ASP A 86 -6.45 3.06 -15.73
C ASP A 86 -5.35 3.00 -14.65
N HIS A 87 -5.71 3.23 -13.38
CA HIS A 87 -4.74 3.23 -12.28
C HIS A 87 -4.11 1.85 -12.07
N ALA A 88 -4.83 0.74 -12.30
CA ALA A 88 -4.26 -0.59 -12.17
C ALA A 88 -3.13 -0.82 -13.19
N ALA A 89 -3.31 -0.39 -14.44
CA ALA A 89 -2.27 -0.38 -15.45
C ALA A 89 -1.10 0.56 -15.08
N MET A 90 -1.40 1.71 -14.47
CA MET A 90 -0.38 2.65 -13.97
C MET A 90 0.51 2.01 -12.88
N TYR A 91 -0.07 1.31 -11.90
CA TYR A 91 0.70 0.56 -10.89
C TYR A 91 1.50 -0.59 -11.50
N ALA A 92 0.94 -1.34 -12.44
CA ALA A 92 1.66 -2.41 -13.14
C ALA A 92 2.87 -1.86 -13.91
N LEU A 93 2.73 -0.73 -14.60
CA LEU A 93 3.85 -0.04 -15.26
C LEU A 93 4.89 0.43 -14.25
N ALA A 94 4.47 1.02 -13.12
CA ALA A 94 5.38 1.46 -12.07
C ALA A 94 6.18 0.29 -11.49
N MET A 95 5.54 -0.85 -11.18
CA MET A 95 6.20 -2.08 -10.73
C MET A 95 7.26 -2.56 -11.72
N ASN A 96 6.94 -2.54 -13.02
CA ASN A 96 7.82 -3.07 -14.06
C ASN A 96 8.98 -2.13 -14.40
N ARG A 97 8.80 -0.81 -14.26
CA ARG A 97 9.77 0.21 -14.70
C ARG A 97 10.61 0.77 -13.58
N SER A 98 10.09 0.81 -12.35
CA SER A 98 10.78 1.41 -11.21
C SER A 98 12.00 0.59 -10.78
N PRO A 99 13.21 1.18 -10.73
CA PRO A 99 14.37 0.52 -10.13
C PRO A 99 14.17 0.15 -8.65
N LEU A 100 13.38 0.93 -7.91
CA LEU A 100 13.06 0.65 -6.51
C LEU A 100 12.33 -0.68 -6.35
N LEU A 101 11.43 -1.00 -7.27
CA LEU A 101 10.51 -2.14 -7.16
C LEU A 101 11.07 -3.43 -7.78
N ARG A 102 12.36 -3.46 -8.15
CA ARG A 102 13.00 -4.66 -8.66
C ARG A 102 12.95 -5.79 -7.63
N GLY A 103 12.35 -6.92 -8.03
CA GLY A 103 12.18 -8.09 -7.17
C GLY A 103 10.94 -8.04 -6.26
N ALA A 104 10.20 -6.93 -6.24
CA ALA A 104 8.88 -6.90 -5.61
C ALA A 104 7.87 -7.66 -6.48
N THR A 105 6.95 -8.37 -5.82
CA THR A 105 5.85 -9.06 -6.49
C THR A 105 4.55 -8.26 -6.42
N ARG A 106 4.41 -7.40 -5.40
CA ARG A 106 3.27 -6.51 -5.25
C ARG A 106 3.67 -5.17 -4.63
N PHE A 107 2.86 -4.17 -4.94
CA PHE A 107 3.01 -2.76 -4.60
C PHE A 107 2.23 -2.44 -3.31
N VAL A 108 2.84 -1.73 -2.36
CA VAL A 108 2.15 -1.11 -1.21
C VAL A 108 2.15 0.40 -1.41
N ASP A 109 0.96 1.02 -1.52
CA ASP A 109 0.88 2.47 -1.71
C ASP A 109 0.50 3.16 -0.39
N ASN A 110 1.49 3.79 0.23
CA ASN A 110 1.28 4.61 1.41
C ASN A 110 1.12 6.08 1.00
N THR A 111 -0.07 6.65 1.10
CA THR A 111 -0.27 8.09 0.89
C THR A 111 -1.30 8.63 1.88
N PRO A 112 -0.88 9.37 2.93
CA PRO A 112 -1.79 10.00 3.91
C PRO A 112 -2.86 10.85 3.26
N ARG A 113 -2.49 11.58 2.20
CA ARG A 113 -3.38 12.51 1.50
C ARG A 113 -4.60 11.85 0.88
N TYR A 114 -4.60 10.53 0.64
CA TYR A 114 -5.82 9.85 0.18
C TYR A 114 -6.98 10.01 1.17
N ALA A 115 -6.71 10.14 2.47
CA ALA A 115 -7.75 10.32 3.47
C ALA A 115 -8.59 11.60 3.28
N THR A 116 -8.08 12.62 2.57
CA THR A 116 -8.86 13.84 2.25
C THR A 116 -9.89 13.63 1.14
N GLN A 117 -9.80 12.52 0.40
CA GLN A 117 -10.74 12.14 -0.66
C GLN A 117 -10.86 10.61 -0.78
N LEU A 118 -10.96 9.94 0.38
CA LEU A 118 -10.76 8.49 0.51
C LEU A 118 -11.68 7.67 -0.39
N ARG A 119 -12.97 8.00 -0.40
CA ARG A 119 -13.95 7.34 -1.26
C ARG A 119 -13.54 7.39 -2.74
N ALA A 120 -13.06 8.53 -3.23
CA ALA A 120 -12.62 8.67 -4.62
C ALA A 120 -11.35 7.86 -4.91
N ALA A 121 -10.37 7.87 -4.00
CA ALA A 121 -9.17 7.05 -4.12
C ALA A 121 -9.52 5.55 -4.18
N MET A 122 -10.38 5.08 -3.28
CA MET A 122 -10.84 3.70 -3.25
C MET A 122 -11.62 3.32 -4.52
N SER A 123 -12.49 4.18 -5.05
CA SER A 123 -13.20 3.93 -6.32
C SER A 123 -12.24 3.69 -7.50
N ARG A 124 -11.06 4.32 -7.48
CA ARG A 124 -10.05 4.21 -8.54
C ARG A 124 -9.21 2.94 -8.44
N ALA A 125 -9.24 2.24 -7.31
CA ALA A 125 -8.57 0.98 -7.05
C ALA A 125 -9.58 -0.09 -6.58
N PRO A 126 -10.51 -0.53 -7.45
CA PRO A 126 -11.52 -1.52 -7.10
C PRO A 126 -10.90 -2.84 -6.63
N GLY A 127 -11.46 -3.44 -5.58
CA GLY A 127 -11.00 -4.72 -5.02
C GLY A 127 -9.71 -4.67 -4.20
N VAL A 128 -9.08 -3.49 -4.06
CA VAL A 128 -7.86 -3.32 -3.26
C VAL A 128 -8.24 -3.01 -1.80
N PRO A 129 -7.69 -3.75 -0.81
CA PRO A 129 -7.87 -3.45 0.61
C PRO A 129 -7.19 -2.12 0.97
N THR A 130 -7.85 -1.34 1.81
CA THR A 130 -7.39 -0.02 2.26
C THR A 130 -7.30 -0.01 3.78
N LEU A 131 -6.09 0.15 4.30
CA LEU A 131 -5.80 0.33 5.72
C LEU A 131 -5.85 1.83 6.04
N VAL A 132 -6.73 2.25 6.94
CA VAL A 132 -6.80 3.62 7.44
C VAL A 132 -6.33 3.65 8.87
N LEU A 133 -5.19 4.30 9.09
CA LEU A 133 -4.65 4.51 10.41
C LEU A 133 -5.40 5.65 11.12
N ARG A 134 -5.92 5.34 12.29
CA ARG A 134 -6.53 6.28 13.22
C ARG A 134 -5.60 6.50 14.39
N ARG A 135 -5.57 7.75 14.85
CA ARG A 135 -4.83 8.15 16.05
C ARG A 135 -5.71 9.13 16.81
N SER A 136 -5.70 9.02 18.13
CA SER A 136 -6.59 9.83 18.97
C SER A 136 -6.38 11.33 18.73
N ARG A 137 -7.43 12.13 18.95
CA ARG A 137 -7.34 13.60 18.85
C ARG A 137 -6.34 14.19 19.83
N ALA A 138 -6.23 13.61 21.02
CA ALA A 138 -5.29 14.07 22.03
C ALA A 138 -3.85 13.85 21.56
N ASP A 139 -3.56 12.69 20.98
CA ASP A 139 -2.21 12.36 20.51
C ASP A 139 -1.84 13.10 19.24
N MET A 140 -2.78 13.26 18.31
CA MET A 140 -2.56 14.13 17.16
C MET A 140 -2.21 15.55 17.61
N ARG A 141 -2.95 16.13 18.56
CA ARG A 141 -2.60 17.45 19.12
C ARG A 141 -1.21 17.46 19.76
N ALA A 142 -0.84 16.43 20.50
CA ALA A 142 0.48 16.33 21.12
C ALA A 142 1.59 16.34 20.05
N VAL A 143 1.47 15.54 19.00
CA VAL A 143 2.42 15.47 17.87
C VAL A 143 2.55 16.81 17.15
N TYR A 144 1.43 17.47 16.86
CA TYR A 144 1.42 18.77 16.18
C TYR A 144 2.05 19.88 17.04
N ARG A 145 1.87 19.85 18.36
CA ARG A 145 2.50 20.80 19.29
C ARG A 145 4.00 20.54 19.47
N SER A 146 4.42 19.28 19.47
CA SER A 146 5.82 18.90 19.67
C SER A 146 6.68 19.02 18.42
N THR A 147 6.08 19.26 17.26
CA THR A 147 6.81 19.31 15.97
C THR A 147 6.72 20.71 15.36
N PRO A 148 7.75 21.57 15.50
CA PRO A 148 7.69 22.97 15.09
C PRO A 148 7.30 23.20 13.62
N ALA A 149 7.79 22.34 12.72
CA ALA A 149 7.47 22.41 11.29
C ALA A 149 5.99 22.15 10.97
N LEU A 150 5.24 21.57 11.92
CA LEU A 150 3.85 21.17 11.77
C LEU A 150 2.91 22.06 12.54
N LEU A 151 3.39 23.11 13.20
CA LEU A 151 2.54 23.99 14.00
C LEU A 151 1.42 24.57 13.12
N LEU A 152 0.25 23.96 13.24
CA LEU A 152 -0.97 24.42 12.61
C LEU A 152 -1.78 25.18 13.65
N PRO A 153 -2.51 26.24 13.25
CA PRO A 153 -3.57 26.77 14.08
C PRO A 153 -4.52 25.65 14.51
N GLU A 154 -4.94 25.63 15.78
CA GLU A 154 -5.82 24.58 16.34
C GLU A 154 -7.09 24.40 15.50
N GLU A 155 -7.63 25.48 14.93
CA GLU A 155 -8.79 25.45 14.03
C GLU A 155 -8.52 24.66 12.74
N LYS A 156 -7.32 24.78 12.17
CA LYS A 156 -6.93 24.06 10.96
C LYS A 156 -6.74 22.58 11.26
N LEU A 157 -6.13 22.22 12.40
CA LEU A 157 -6.04 20.83 12.85
C LEU A 157 -7.44 20.24 13.07
N ALA A 158 -8.32 20.94 13.79
CA ALA A 158 -9.69 20.49 14.00
C ALA A 158 -10.47 20.32 12.69
N THR A 159 -10.24 21.20 11.71
CA THR A 159 -10.84 21.10 10.37
C THR A 159 -10.33 19.88 9.62
N ASN A 160 -9.02 19.63 9.61
CA ASN A 160 -8.44 18.45 8.99
C ASN A 160 -9.00 17.16 9.58
N MET A 161 -9.13 17.09 10.91
CA MET A 161 -9.73 15.95 11.60
C MET A 161 -11.19 15.75 11.22
N ARG A 162 -12.01 16.82 11.19
CA ARG A 162 -13.42 16.71 10.75
C ARG A 162 -13.54 16.22 9.30
N VAL A 163 -12.69 16.71 8.41
CA VAL A 163 -12.66 16.30 7.00
C VAL A 163 -12.28 14.82 6.90
N PHE A 164 -11.26 14.39 7.64
CA PHE A 164 -10.84 12.99 7.74
C PHE A 164 -12.01 12.09 8.18
N GLU A 165 -12.61 12.38 9.33
CA GLU A 165 -13.72 11.58 9.89
C GLU A 165 -14.88 11.46 8.91
N ARG A 166 -15.29 12.57 8.29
CA ARG A 166 -16.34 12.58 7.27
C ARG A 166 -16.00 11.68 6.09
N ASN A 167 -14.76 11.71 5.62
CA ASN A 167 -14.34 10.92 4.46
C ASN A 167 -14.19 9.43 4.78
N VAL A 168 -13.74 9.09 5.98
CA VAL A 168 -13.69 7.70 6.48
C VAL A 168 -15.10 7.13 6.56
N ALA A 169 -16.03 7.81 7.24
CA ALA A 169 -17.43 7.37 7.32
C ALA A 169 -18.09 7.22 5.93
N ALA A 170 -17.79 8.13 5.00
CA ALA A 170 -18.30 8.04 3.63
C ALA A 170 -17.69 6.85 2.85
N ALA A 171 -16.43 6.50 3.11
CA ALA A 171 -15.75 5.37 2.49
C ALA A 171 -16.22 4.04 3.11
N GLU A 172 -16.40 3.97 4.43
CA GLU A 172 -16.92 2.81 5.15
C GLU A 172 -18.30 2.42 4.63
N LYS A 173 -19.20 3.39 4.49
CA LYS A 173 -20.54 3.15 3.90
C LYS A 173 -20.47 2.65 2.45
N ALA A 174 -19.50 3.11 1.67
CA ALA A 174 -19.39 2.77 0.25
C ALA A 174 -18.63 1.46 -0.01
N PHE A 175 -17.72 1.07 0.88
CA PHE A 175 -16.75 -0.01 0.68
C PHE A 175 -16.49 -0.82 1.96
N PRO A 176 -17.54 -1.33 2.63
CA PRO A 176 -17.40 -1.96 3.95
C PRO A 176 -16.47 -3.18 3.93
N ASP A 177 -16.43 -3.93 2.84
CA ASP A 177 -15.66 -5.20 2.75
C ASP A 177 -14.16 -5.02 2.51
N ARG A 178 -13.69 -3.77 2.36
CA ARG A 178 -12.29 -3.51 2.00
C ARG A 178 -11.68 -2.28 2.67
N LEU A 179 -12.39 -1.65 3.59
CA LEU A 179 -11.86 -0.61 4.47
C LEU A 179 -11.55 -1.23 5.83
N TYR A 180 -10.29 -1.15 6.25
CA TYR A 180 -9.84 -1.67 7.53
C TYR A 180 -9.29 -0.52 8.37
N GLU A 181 -9.93 -0.25 9.50
CA GLU A 181 -9.44 0.76 10.44
C GLU A 181 -8.37 0.14 11.35
N VAL A 182 -7.24 0.83 11.48
CA VAL A 182 -6.11 0.41 12.31
C VAL A 182 -5.95 1.48 13.39
N GLU A 183 -6.05 1.11 14.66
CA GLU A 183 -5.86 2.04 15.78
C GLU A 183 -4.37 2.11 16.16
N TYR A 184 -3.78 3.30 16.14
CA TYR A 184 -2.36 3.50 16.45
C TYR A 184 -2.01 2.99 17.85
N ASP A 185 -2.74 3.43 18.87
CA ASP A 185 -2.37 3.15 20.26
C ASP A 185 -2.57 1.68 20.64
N GLY A 186 -3.56 0.99 20.05
CA GLY A 186 -3.79 -0.44 20.29
C GLY A 186 -2.67 -1.32 19.71
N HIS A 187 -2.23 -1.04 18.49
CA HIS A 187 -1.31 -1.93 17.78
C HIS A 187 0.18 -1.68 18.10
N PHE A 188 0.56 -0.45 18.44
CA PHE A 188 1.97 -0.14 18.67
C PHE A 188 2.39 -0.29 20.14
N HIS A 189 1.44 -0.25 21.08
CA HIS A 189 1.72 -0.55 22.49
C HIS A 189 1.58 -2.05 22.82
N ASP A 190 0.75 -2.80 22.07
CA ASP A 190 0.63 -4.25 22.20
C ASP A 190 0.47 -4.93 20.81
N PRO A 191 1.59 -5.29 20.16
CA PRO A 191 1.56 -5.90 18.82
C PRO A 191 0.96 -7.31 18.80
N SER A 192 0.66 -7.91 19.96
CA SER A 192 -0.03 -9.20 20.05
C SER A 192 -1.55 -9.07 19.81
N THR A 193 -2.10 -7.86 19.89
CA THR A 193 -3.47 -7.56 19.45
C THR A 193 -3.51 -7.49 17.92
N THR A 194 -3.97 -8.59 17.33
CA THR A 194 -4.01 -8.88 15.88
C THR A 194 -4.47 -7.74 14.99
N LEU A 195 -3.90 -7.67 13.77
CA LEU A 195 -4.40 -6.85 12.66
C LEU A 195 -5.93 -6.99 12.53
N PRO A 196 -6.66 -5.90 12.27
CA PRO A 196 -8.12 -5.89 12.27
C PRO A 196 -8.67 -6.95 11.31
N GLN A 197 -9.56 -7.80 11.81
CA GLN A 197 -10.42 -8.62 10.97
C GLN A 197 -11.54 -7.72 10.41
N PRO A 198 -12.03 -7.97 9.18
CA PRO A 198 -13.17 -7.22 8.66
C PRO A 198 -14.36 -7.38 9.62
N SER A 199 -15.07 -6.27 9.88
CA SER A 199 -16.28 -6.28 10.71
C SER A 199 -17.23 -7.37 10.20
N PRO A 200 -17.75 -8.26 11.07
CA PRO A 200 -18.65 -9.31 10.65
C PRO A 200 -19.87 -8.67 9.99
N THR A 201 -20.01 -8.84 8.68
CA THR A 201 -21.24 -8.50 8.00
C THR A 201 -22.32 -9.41 8.55
N SER A 202 -23.36 -8.81 9.13
CA SER A 202 -24.55 -9.51 9.59
C SER A 202 -25.31 -10.05 8.37
N SER A 203 -24.81 -11.14 7.79
CA SER A 203 -25.48 -11.86 6.73
C SER A 203 -26.39 -12.90 7.38
N THR A 204 -27.58 -12.47 7.80
CA THR A 204 -28.68 -13.40 8.08
C THR A 204 -29.23 -13.86 6.74
N ARG A 205 -28.59 -14.85 6.11
CA ARG A 205 -29.19 -15.64 5.03
C ARG A 205 -29.66 -16.96 5.62
N SER A 206 -30.94 -17.04 5.94
CA SER A 206 -31.64 -18.32 6.07
C SER A 206 -31.65 -19.01 4.72
N SER A 207 -30.79 -20.02 4.56
CA SER A 207 -30.90 -21.01 3.49
C SER A 207 -31.41 -22.32 4.09
N THR A 208 -32.70 -22.57 3.90
CA THR A 208 -33.27 -23.91 3.98
C THR A 208 -32.57 -24.79 2.95
N THR A 209 -31.90 -25.84 3.41
CA THR A 209 -31.25 -26.84 2.55
C THR A 209 -32.05 -28.14 2.68
N THR A 210 -32.49 -28.69 1.55
CA THR A 210 -32.86 -30.10 1.41
C THR A 210 -32.06 -30.72 0.28
N SER A 211 -31.93 -32.03 0.39
CA SER A 211 -31.36 -33.04 -0.51
C SER A 211 -29.85 -33.24 -0.50
N SER A 212 -29.53 -34.39 0.10
CA SER A 212 -28.36 -35.23 -0.01
C SER A 212 -27.92 -35.51 -1.44
N GLU A 213 -26.61 -35.68 -1.64
CA GLU A 213 -26.08 -36.84 -2.36
C GLU A 213 -24.60 -37.07 -2.01
N ARG A 214 -24.27 -38.34 -1.80
CA ARG A 214 -22.92 -38.84 -1.55
C ARG A 214 -22.23 -39.03 -2.90
N CYS A 215 -20.94 -38.70 -3.00
CA CYS A 215 -20.02 -39.53 -3.78
C CYS A 215 -18.57 -39.36 -3.31
N SER A 216 -17.81 -40.42 -3.53
CA SER A 216 -16.61 -40.84 -2.81
C SER A 216 -15.33 -40.66 -3.64
N ALA A 217 -14.20 -40.83 -2.96
CA ALA A 217 -12.88 -41.26 -3.42
C ALA A 217 -11.86 -40.20 -3.95
N ALA A 218 -10.84 -40.01 -3.11
CA ALA A 218 -9.40 -40.21 -3.34
C ALA A 218 -8.73 -39.57 -4.57
N THR A 219 -7.66 -38.80 -4.33
CA THR A 219 -6.25 -39.20 -4.60
C THR A 219 -5.31 -38.17 -3.94
N TYR A 220 -4.53 -38.58 -2.95
CA TYR A 220 -3.45 -37.76 -2.37
C TYR A 220 -2.18 -37.91 -3.21
N TYR A 221 -1.66 -36.79 -3.67
CA TYR A 221 -0.44 -36.67 -4.45
C TYR A 221 0.76 -36.45 -3.51
N SER A 222 1.76 -37.33 -3.56
CA SER A 222 3.07 -37.12 -2.92
C SER A 222 4.06 -36.49 -3.90
N PRO A 223 4.92 -35.56 -3.43
CA PRO A 223 6.21 -35.36 -4.07
C PRO A 223 7.36 -35.50 -3.08
N THR A 224 8.08 -36.62 -3.18
CA THR A 224 9.50 -36.71 -2.78
C THR A 224 10.35 -36.46 -4.02
N ARG A 225 11.23 -35.44 -4.01
CA ARG A 225 12.48 -35.47 -4.78
C ARG A 225 13.58 -34.65 -4.11
N ARG A 226 14.63 -35.38 -3.73
CA ARG A 226 15.96 -34.92 -3.32
C ARG A 226 16.61 -34.06 -4.41
N ALA A 227 17.32 -33.01 -3.99
CA ALA A 227 18.37 -32.37 -4.77
C ALA A 227 19.70 -33.11 -4.56
N PRO A 228 20.52 -33.35 -5.60
CA PRO A 228 21.91 -33.79 -5.44
C PRO A 228 22.85 -32.61 -5.17
N ARG A 229 23.79 -32.85 -4.26
CA ARG A 229 25.04 -32.10 -4.05
C ARG A 229 26.10 -32.58 -5.04
N SER A 230 26.91 -31.64 -5.56
CA SER A 230 28.33 -31.77 -5.95
C SER A 230 28.66 -30.60 -6.90
N SER A 231 29.83 -30.01 -7.01
CA SER A 231 31.12 -30.03 -6.31
C SER A 231 31.98 -28.97 -7.01
N ALA A 232 33.02 -28.49 -6.33
CA ALA A 232 33.97 -27.49 -6.81
C ALA A 232 34.93 -27.97 -7.93
N SER A 233 35.39 -27.03 -8.76
CA SER A 233 36.70 -26.98 -9.45
C SER A 233 36.88 -25.55 -9.98
N SER A 234 37.82 -24.70 -9.53
CA SER A 234 39.28 -24.73 -9.66
C SER A 234 39.78 -24.80 -11.12
N ALA A 235 40.20 -23.64 -11.66
CA ALA A 235 41.31 -23.43 -12.61
C ALA A 235 41.31 -21.92 -12.99
N CYS A 236 42.29 -21.11 -12.56
CA CYS A 236 43.61 -20.88 -13.18
C CYS A 236 43.58 -20.23 -14.58
N GLY A 237 44.16 -19.03 -14.64
CA GLY A 237 45.08 -18.63 -15.71
C GLY A 237 44.53 -17.70 -16.79
N GLY A 238 45.16 -16.54 -16.97
CA GLY A 238 45.03 -15.78 -18.21
C GLY A 238 45.29 -14.28 -18.10
N SER A 239 46.56 -13.90 -17.94
CA SER A 239 47.05 -12.54 -18.18
C SER A 239 46.99 -12.22 -19.68
N CYS A 240 46.38 -11.10 -20.05
CA CYS A 240 46.72 -10.38 -21.28
C CYS A 240 46.83 -8.88 -20.96
N ARG A 241 48.06 -8.37 -21.06
CA ARG A 241 48.35 -6.95 -21.25
C ARG A 241 48.05 -6.60 -22.70
N PHE A 242 47.33 -5.50 -22.94
CA PHE A 242 47.74 -4.34 -23.74
C PHE A 242 46.79 -3.19 -23.40
#